data_AF-A0A941WHM3-F1
#
_entry.id   AF-A0A941WHM3-F1
#
_cell.length_a   1.000
_cell.length_b   1.000
_cell.length_c   1.000
_cell.angle_alpha   90.00
_cell.angle_beta   90.00
_cell.angle_gamma   90.00
#
_symmetry.space_group_name_H-M   'P 1'
#
loop_
_entity.id
_entity.type
_entity.pdbx_description
1 polymer ?
#
loop_
_entity_poly.entity_id
_entity_poly.type
_entity_poly.pdbx_seq_one_letter_code
_entity_poly.pdbx_strand_id
1 'polypeptide(L)' 'MKQKIAFFILTLLCIGCTKDPQIQAAYDLIERVTPGYGQQFKLELIEPVNGEDAYEIASTDGKILLRGNNTVSLATA' A
#
# COMPACT_ATOMS: atom_id res chain seq x y z
N MET A 1 -20.16 26.25 -23.53
CA MET A 1 -20.26 24.79 -23.26
C MET A 1 -18.90 24.11 -23.10
N LYS A 2 -17.92 24.36 -23.98
CA LYS A 2 -16.56 23.74 -23.93
C LYS A 2 -15.81 23.94 -22.58
N GLN A 3 -15.90 25.13 -22.00
CA GLN A 3 -15.27 25.47 -20.70
C GLN A 3 -15.89 24.72 -19.50
N LYS A 4 -17.22 24.52 -19.50
CA LYS A 4 -17.93 23.77 -18.45
C LYS A 4 -17.64 22.26 -18.54
N ILE A 5 -17.45 21.75 -19.75
CA ILE A 5 -17.07 20.34 -20.00
C ILE A 5 -15.64 20.07 -19.51
N ALA A 6 -14.70 20.99 -19.77
CA ALA A 6 -13.32 20.87 -19.27
C ALA A 6 -13.25 20.87 -17.74
N PHE A 7 -14.05 21.72 -17.08
CA PHE A 7 -14.13 21.76 -15.62
C PHE A 7 -14.73 20.47 -15.03
N PHE A 8 -15.73 19.89 -15.71
CA PHE A 8 -16.35 18.63 -15.31
C PHE A 8 -15.41 17.41 -15.44
N ILE A 9 -14.61 17.37 -16.51
CA ILE A 9 -13.57 16.33 -16.73
C ILE A 9 -12.46 16.43 -15.69
N LEU A 10 -12.06 17.65 -15.30
CA LEU A 10 -11.04 17.86 -14.27
C LEU A 10 -11.52 17.40 -12.87
N THR A 11 -12.80 17.62 -12.55
CA THR A 11 -13.39 17.11 -11.29
C THR A 11 -13.53 15.58 -11.26
N LEU A 12 -13.73 14.92 -12.40
CA LEU A 12 -13.88 13.46 -12.47
C LEU A 12 -12.53 12.72 -12.33
N LEU A 13 -11.41 13.37 -12.72
CA LEU A 13 -10.07 12.81 -12.62
C LEU A 13 -9.51 12.78 -11.18
N CYS A 14 -10.14 13.51 -10.26
CA CYS A 14 -9.72 13.61 -8.85
C CYS A 14 -10.37 12.56 -7.94
N ILE A 15 -11.20 11.65 -8.47
CA ILE A 15 -11.83 10.58 -7.68
C ILE A 15 -10.83 9.45 -7.45
N GLY A 16 -9.92 9.71 -6.50
CA GLY A 16 -9.31 8.79 -5.55
C GLY A 16 -8.72 7.47 -6.04
N CYS A 17 -7.39 7.42 -6.16
CA CYS A 17 -6.65 6.15 -6.00
C CYS A 17 -6.69 5.78 -4.50
N THR A 18 -7.67 4.99 -4.09
CA THR A 18 -7.71 4.42 -2.73
C THR A 18 -6.68 3.31 -2.64
N LYS A 19 -5.75 3.39 -1.69
CA LYS A 19 -4.84 2.27 -1.41
C LYS A 19 -5.64 1.09 -0.89
N ASP A 20 -5.18 -0.12 -1.20
CA ASP A 20 -5.77 -1.34 -0.65
C ASP A 20 -5.86 -1.24 0.88
N PRO A 21 -7.02 -1.50 1.49
CA PRO A 21 -7.21 -1.34 2.94
C PRO A 21 -6.26 -2.21 3.76
N GLN A 22 -5.81 -3.35 3.24
CA GLN A 22 -4.81 -4.21 3.92
C GLN A 22 -3.44 -3.52 3.98
N ILE A 23 -3.02 -2.95 2.86
CA ILE A 23 -1.78 -2.17 2.78
C ILE A 23 -1.85 -0.94 3.67
N GLN A 24 -2.99 -0.24 3.68
CA GLN A 24 -3.17 0.93 4.53
C GLN A 24 -3.12 0.55 6.02
N ALA A 25 -3.78 -0.55 6.43
CA ALA A 25 -3.74 -1.02 7.81
C ALA A 25 -2.31 -1.40 8.26
N ALA A 26 -1.51 -2.00 7.37
CA ALA A 26 -0.09 -2.29 7.64
C ALA A 26 0.75 -1.00 7.76
N TYR A 27 0.56 -0.02 6.86
CA TYR A 27 1.22 1.29 7.00
C TYR A 27 0.83 2.01 8.30
N ASP A 28 -0.45 2.00 8.66
CA ASP A 28 -0.93 2.61 9.91
C ASP A 28 -0.32 1.90 11.13
N LEU A 29 -0.11 0.58 11.06
CA LEU A 29 0.60 -0.16 12.11
C LEU A 29 2.06 0.26 12.21
N ILE A 30 2.78 0.34 11.10
CA ILE A 30 4.18 0.81 11.05
C ILE A 30 4.27 2.19 11.68
N GLU A 31 3.41 3.15 11.30
CA GLU A 31 3.46 4.50 11.87
C GLU A 31 3.12 4.56 13.37
N ARG A 32 2.35 3.61 13.90
CA ARG A 32 2.13 3.52 15.36
C ARG A 32 3.33 2.92 16.10
N VAL A 33 3.98 1.91 15.52
CA VAL A 33 5.08 1.16 16.17
C VAL A 33 6.42 1.85 15.98
N THR A 34 6.67 2.43 14.81
CA THR A 34 7.88 3.18 14.44
C THR A 34 7.52 4.53 13.81
N PRO A 35 7.05 5.51 14.61
CA PRO A 35 6.56 6.78 14.09
C PRO A 35 7.59 7.52 13.21
N GLY A 36 7.16 7.90 12.00
CA GLY A 36 7.97 8.62 11.02
C GLY A 36 8.81 7.76 10.07
N TYR A 37 8.79 6.43 10.23
CA TYR A 37 9.61 5.52 9.41
C TYR A 37 8.87 4.94 8.19
N GLY A 38 7.55 5.15 8.04
CA GLY A 38 6.76 4.49 6.99
C GLY A 38 7.26 4.75 5.57
N GLN A 39 7.93 5.88 5.32
CA GLN A 39 8.51 6.19 4.01
C GLN A 39 9.70 5.29 3.62
N GLN A 40 10.31 4.60 4.59
CA GLN A 40 11.39 3.64 4.35
C GLN A 40 10.86 2.28 3.87
N PHE A 41 9.55 2.06 3.92
CA PHE A 41 8.92 0.79 3.55
C PHE A 41 8.15 0.90 2.24
N LYS A 42 8.24 -0.17 1.44
CA LYS A 42 7.34 -0.48 0.33
C LYS A 42 6.58 -1.75 0.70
N LEU A 43 5.26 -1.71 0.64
CA LEU A 43 4.38 -2.83 0.97
C LEU A 43 3.69 -3.35 -0.29
N GLU A 44 3.65 -4.67 -0.47
CA GLU A 44 3.03 -5.33 -1.62
C GLU A 44 2.28 -6.59 -1.17
N LEU A 45 1.11 -6.84 -1.75
CA LEU A 45 0.41 -8.12 -1.57
C LEU A 45 0.98 -9.17 -2.52
N ILE A 46 1.08 -10.42 -2.03
CA ILE A 46 1.47 -11.59 -2.83
C ILE A 46 0.39 -12.67 -2.74
N GLU A 47 0.42 -13.63 -3.66
CA GLU A 47 -0.40 -14.84 -3.52
C GLU A 47 0.09 -15.68 -2.33
N PRO A 48 -0.81 -16.41 -1.64
CA PRO A 48 -0.41 -17.38 -0.63
C PRO A 48 0.47 -18.47 -1.25
N VAL A 49 1.38 -19.03 -0.45
CA VAL A 49 2.28 -20.10 -0.90
C VAL A 49 1.70 -21.44 -0.45
N ASN A 50 1.32 -22.29 -1.40
CA ASN A 50 0.65 -23.58 -1.14
C ASN A 50 -0.65 -23.45 -0.32
N GLY A 51 -1.35 -22.31 -0.41
CA GLY A 51 -2.57 -22.04 0.35
C GLY A 51 -2.34 -21.58 1.80
N GLU A 52 -1.08 -21.43 2.21
CA GLU A 52 -0.69 -20.95 3.54
C GLU A 52 -0.34 -19.46 3.54
N ASP A 53 -0.40 -18.84 4.71
CA ASP A 53 0.07 -17.47 4.93
C ASP A 53 1.58 -17.39 4.73
N ALA A 54 2.01 -16.39 3.97
CA ALA A 54 3.40 -16.21 3.56
C ALA A 54 3.79 -14.73 3.55
N TYR A 55 5.05 -14.48 3.89
CA TYR A 55 5.65 -13.15 3.80
C TYR A 55 7.09 -13.23 3.29
N GLU A 56 7.57 -12.12 2.72
CA GLU A 56 8.94 -11.96 2.26
C GLU A 56 9.49 -10.58 2.65
N ILE A 57 10.78 -10.52 2.92
CA ILE A 57 11.51 -9.28 3.18
C ILE A 57 12.63 -9.16 2.15
N ALA A 58 12.67 -8.02 1.47
CA ALA A 58 13.71 -7.69 0.51
C ALA A 58 14.11 -6.22 0.63
N SER A 59 15.04 -5.77 -0.21
CA SER A 59 15.31 -4.36 -0.41
C SER A 59 15.14 -4.00 -1.88
N THR A 60 14.56 -2.83 -2.13
CA THR A 60 14.43 -2.24 -3.47
C THR A 60 14.60 -0.73 -3.34
N ASP A 61 15.36 -0.11 -4.23
CA ASP A 61 15.48 1.35 -4.33
C ASP A 61 15.82 2.06 -3.01
N GLY A 62 16.67 1.43 -2.18
CA GLY A 62 17.06 1.96 -0.86
C GLY A 62 15.97 1.89 0.21
N LYS A 63 14.88 1.16 -0.05
CA LYS A 63 13.78 0.89 0.89
C LYS A 63 13.74 -0.58 1.29
N ILE A 64 13.05 -0.85 2.40
CA ILE A 64 12.66 -2.19 2.82
C ILE A 64 11.39 -2.55 2.05
N LEU A 65 11.41 -3.65 1.30
CA LEU A 65 10.24 -4.21 0.63
C LEU A 65 9.67 -5.33 1.50
N LEU A 66 8.49 -5.11 2.05
CA LEU A 66 7.73 -6.10 2.79
C LEU A 66 6.59 -6.62 1.91
N ARG A 67 6.54 -7.94 1.74
CA ARG A 67 5.53 -8.64 0.95
C ARG A 67 4.79 -9.62 1.83
N GLY A 68 3.48 -9.73 1.66
CA GLY A 68 2.64 -10.63 2.45
C GLY A 68 1.28 -10.86 1.81
N ASN A 69 0.70 -12.05 1.98
CA ASN A 69 -0.57 -12.39 1.34
C ASN A 69 -1.81 -11.77 2.00
N ASN A 70 -1.66 -11.24 3.22
CA ASN A 70 -2.69 -10.49 3.94
C ASN A 70 -2.04 -9.49 4.92
N THR A 71 -2.84 -8.66 5.58
CA THR A 71 -2.35 -7.65 6.55
C THR A 71 -1.53 -8.25 7.69
N VAL A 72 -1.88 -9.45 8.18
CA VAL A 72 -1.17 -10.12 9.28
C VAL A 72 0.19 -10.61 8.80
N SER A 73 0.28 -11.20 7.61
CA SER A 73 1.55 -11.59 7.00
C SER A 73 2.47 -10.38 6.79
N LEU A 74 1.92 -9.24 6.33
CA LEU A 74 2.69 -7.99 6.22
C LEU A 74 3.17 -7.44 7.56
N ALA A 75 2.36 -7.56 8.61
CA ALA A 75 2.72 -7.14 9.96
C ALA A 75 3.73 -8.07 10.65
N THR A 76 3.85 -9.31 10.17
CA THR A 76 4.76 -10.34 10.69
C THR A 76 6.18 -10.18 10.13
N ALA A 77 6.30 -9.67 8.89
CA ALA A 77 7.56 -9.40 8.20
C ALA A 77 8.35 -8.27 8.86
#